data_AF-A0A0F2SGF5-F1
#
_entry.id   AF-A0A0F2SGF5-F1
#
_cell.length_a   1.000
_cell.length_b   1.000
_cell.length_c   1.000
_cell.angle_alpha   90.00
_cell.angle_beta   90.00
_cell.angle_gamma   90.00
#
_symmetry.space_group_name_H-M   'P 1'
#
loop_
_entity.id
_entity.type
_entity.pdbx_description
1 polymer ?
#
loop_
_entity_poly.entity_id
_entity_poly.type
_entity_poly.pdbx_seq_one_letter_code
_entity_poly.pdbx_strand_id
1 'polypeptide(L)'
;MDRMEETMMFKAVGDEEVSARDILQKVYAALQEKGYDPINQMVGYLMSGDPVYITSHNQARAMIRKLERFELIEELVRTYLQEK
;
A
#
# COMPACT_ATOMS: atom_id res chain seq x y z
N MET A 1 -30.01 24.54 4.27
CA MET A 1 -28.57 24.85 4.16
C MET A 1 -27.85 23.60 4.60
N ASP A 2 -27.28 22.84 3.67
CA ASP A 2 -26.52 21.64 3.98
C ASP A 2 -25.14 21.84 3.36
N ARG A 3 -24.15 22.16 4.19
CA ARG A 3 -22.75 22.30 3.75
C ARG A 3 -22.11 20.93 3.91
N MET A 4 -22.01 20.19 2.81
CA MET A 4 -21.12 19.04 2.75
C MET A 4 -19.68 19.56 2.87
N GLU A 5 -19.07 19.36 4.04
CA GLU A 5 -17.63 19.56 4.20
C GLU A 5 -16.91 18.38 3.56
N GLU A 6 -16.62 18.50 2.27
CA GLU A 6 -15.72 17.58 1.56
C GLU A 6 -14.32 17.73 2.17
N THR A 7 -13.89 16.70 2.90
CA THR A 7 -12.53 16.65 3.43
C THR A 7 -11.58 16.39 2.27
N MET A 8 -10.97 17.45 1.73
CA MET A 8 -9.95 17.31 0.71
C MET A 8 -8.66 16.78 1.33
N MET A 9 -8.25 15.58 0.92
CA MET A 9 -6.92 15.07 1.26
C MET A 9 -5.85 15.94 0.61
N PHE A 10 -4.99 16.51 1.44
CA PHE A 10 -3.85 17.30 1.01
C PHE A 10 -2.82 16.35 0.39
N LYS A 11 -2.69 16.33 -0.94
CA LYS A 11 -1.58 15.65 -1.61
C LYS A 11 -0.35 16.53 -1.51
N ALA A 12 0.63 16.08 -0.73
CA ALA A 12 1.91 16.77 -0.59
C ALA A 12 2.74 16.59 -1.87
N VAL A 13 2.57 17.54 -2.79
CA VAL A 13 3.44 17.67 -3.98
C VAL A 13 4.85 18.04 -3.50
N GLY A 14 5.83 17.13 -3.58
CA GLY A 14 7.21 17.55 -3.28
C GLY A 14 8.35 16.55 -3.21
N ASP A 15 8.13 15.24 -3.15
CA ASP A 15 9.19 14.24 -3.35
C ASP A 15 8.71 13.28 -4.44
N GLU A 16 9.60 12.60 -5.16
CA GLU A 16 9.21 11.53 -6.09
C GLU A 16 8.24 10.57 -5.37
N GLU A 17 6.92 10.77 -5.55
CA GLU A 17 5.88 10.05 -4.84
C GLU A 17 6.02 8.59 -5.24
N VAL A 18 6.72 7.80 -4.43
CA VAL A 18 6.80 6.35 -4.63
C VAL A 18 5.37 5.85 -4.51
N SER A 19 4.78 5.50 -5.65
CA SER A 19 3.35 5.22 -5.70
C SER A 19 3.02 4.00 -4.84
N ALA A 20 1.82 3.97 -4.26
CA ALA A 20 1.31 2.81 -3.55
C ALA A 20 1.44 1.54 -4.39
N ARG A 21 1.21 1.66 -5.71
CA ARG A 21 1.42 0.61 -6.69
C ARG A 21 2.86 0.09 -6.71
N ASP A 22 3.85 0.97 -6.81
CA ASP A 22 5.27 0.58 -6.86
C ASP A 22 5.70 -0.10 -5.55
N ILE A 23 5.22 0.40 -4.42
CA ILE A 23 5.48 -0.19 -3.10
C ILE A 23 4.87 -1.60 -3.02
N LEU A 24 3.59 -1.76 -3.42
CA LEU A 24 2.92 -3.06 -3.43
C LEU A 24 3.66 -4.07 -4.32
N GLN A 25 4.14 -3.64 -5.50
CA GLN A 25 4.94 -4.49 -6.40
C GLN A 25 6.29 -4.89 -5.80
N LYS A 26 7.03 -3.94 -5.20
CA LYS A 26 8.32 -4.24 -4.54
C LYS A 26 8.15 -5.19 -3.36
N VAL A 27 7.09 -5.00 -2.58
CA VAL A 27 6.77 -5.88 -1.44
C VAL A 27 6.42 -7.28 -1.93
N TYR A 28 5.60 -7.40 -2.98
CA TYR A 28 5.27 -8.68 -3.59
C TYR A 28 6.52 -9.43 -4.04
N ALA A 29 7.42 -8.78 -4.78
CA ALA A 29 8.67 -9.36 -5.24
C ALA A 29 9.57 -9.81 -4.07
N ALA A 30 9.72 -8.96 -3.03
CA ALA A 30 10.53 -9.28 -1.86
C ALA A 30 9.98 -10.49 -1.07
N LEU A 31 8.65 -10.64 -0.99
CA LEU A 31 7.99 -11.80 -0.38
C LEU A 31 8.25 -13.07 -1.20
N GLN A 32 8.13 -13.00 -2.54
CA GLN A 32 8.43 -14.12 -3.44
C GLN A 32 9.89 -14.58 -3.33
N GLU A 33 10.84 -13.64 -3.35
CA GLU A 33 12.28 -13.94 -3.24
C GLU A 33 12.64 -14.65 -1.93
N LYS A 34 11.88 -14.40 -0.87
CA LYS A 34 12.05 -15.07 0.43
C LYS A 34 11.25 -16.36 0.58
N GLY A 35 10.47 -16.75 -0.43
CA GLY A 35 9.67 -17.96 -0.42
C GLY A 35 8.42 -17.88 0.47
N TYR A 36 7.94 -16.66 0.78
CA TYR A 36 6.65 -16.48 1.42
C TYR A 36 5.53 -16.52 0.37
N ASP A 37 4.30 -16.81 0.81
CA ASP A 37 3.09 -16.55 0.01
C ASP A 37 2.80 -15.05 0.02
N PRO A 38 3.06 -14.32 -1.09
CA PRO A 38 2.96 -12.87 -1.07
C PRO A 38 1.53 -12.38 -0.89
N ILE A 39 0.55 -13.08 -1.46
CA ILE A 39 -0.85 -12.67 -1.41
C ILE A 39 -1.35 -12.79 0.03
N ASN A 40 -1.14 -13.94 0.67
CA ASN A 40 -1.57 -14.15 2.05
C ASN A 40 -0.90 -13.17 3.02
N GLN A 41 0.38 -12.89 2.85
CA GLN A 41 1.11 -11.94 3.68
C GLN A 41 0.62 -10.50 3.47
N MET A 42 0.42 -10.08 2.21
CA MET A 42 -0.10 -8.74 1.91
C MET A 42 -1.53 -8.55 2.43
N VAL A 43 -2.41 -9.55 2.28
CA VAL A 43 -3.77 -9.52 2.86
C VAL A 43 -3.69 -9.41 4.39
N GLY A 44 -2.85 -10.23 5.04
CA GLY A 44 -2.62 -10.17 6.48
C GLY A 44 -2.18 -8.78 6.95
N TYR A 45 -1.24 -8.16 6.24
CA TYR A 45 -0.80 -6.79 6.52
C TYR A 45 -1.91 -5.75 6.30
N LEU A 46 -2.65 -5.82 5.20
CA LEU A 46 -3.71 -4.84 4.91
C LEU A 46 -4.84 -4.90 5.95
N MET A 47 -5.22 -6.09 6.41
CA MET A 47 -6.25 -6.27 7.43
C MET A 47 -5.78 -5.88 8.83
N SER A 48 -4.59 -6.32 9.24
CA SER A 48 -4.11 -6.16 10.63
C SER A 48 -3.29 -4.87 10.85
N GLY A 49 -2.56 -4.44 9.83
CA GLY A 49 -1.51 -3.42 9.92
C GLY A 49 -0.22 -3.89 10.58
N ASP A 50 -0.11 -5.17 10.94
CA ASP A 50 1.07 -5.69 11.63
C ASP A 50 2.23 -5.92 10.64
N PRO A 51 3.36 -5.19 10.78
CA PRO A 51 4.49 -5.33 9.87
C PRO A 51 5.18 -6.70 9.93
N VAL A 52 4.83 -7.59 10.87
CA VAL A 52 5.32 -8.98 10.91
C VAL A 52 5.03 -9.74 9.62
N TYR A 53 3.93 -9.42 8.94
CA TYR A 53 3.54 -10.03 7.67
C TYR A 53 4.49 -9.65 6.52
N ILE A 54 5.23 -8.55 6.62
CA ILE A 54 6.09 -8.08 5.54
C ILE A 54 7.55 -8.37 5.88
N THR A 55 8.30 -8.95 4.94
CA THR A 55 9.74 -9.20 5.11
C THR A 55 10.55 -7.89 5.13
N SER A 56 11.64 -7.85 5.89
CA SER A 56 12.61 -6.74 5.83
C SER A 56 13.52 -6.78 4.60
N HIS A 57 13.47 -7.87 3.82
CA HIS A 57 14.25 -8.03 2.59
C HIS A 57 13.98 -6.90 1.60
N ASN A 58 15.03 -6.42 0.91
CA ASN A 58 14.97 -5.31 -0.03
C ASN A 58 14.23 -4.06 0.51
N GLN A 59 14.31 -3.83 1.83
CA GLN A 59 13.63 -2.73 2.52
C GLN A 59 12.10 -2.74 2.40
N ALA A 60 11.48 -3.87 2.01
CA ALA A 60 10.04 -3.95 1.75
C ALA A 60 9.19 -3.51 2.95
N ARG A 61 9.51 -4.01 4.16
CA ARG A 61 8.83 -3.60 5.40
C ARG A 61 8.97 -2.10 5.69
N ALA A 62 10.12 -1.49 5.38
CA ALA A 62 10.32 -0.06 5.61
C ALA A 62 9.54 0.78 4.59
N MET A 63 9.52 0.36 3.32
CA MET A 63 8.79 1.05 2.25
C MET A 63 7.28 1.04 2.48
N ILE A 64 6.68 -0.12 2.78
CA ILE A 64 5.22 -0.21 2.94
C ILE A 64 4.70 0.59 4.13
N ARG A 65 5.53 0.78 5.17
CA ARG A 65 5.21 1.59 6.35
C ARG A 65 5.30 3.11 6.11
N LYS A 66 5.78 3.54 4.93
CA LYS A 66 5.77 4.97 4.56
C LYS A 66 4.38 5.44 4.12
N LEU A 67 3.49 4.51 3.82
CA LEU A 67 2.12 4.78 3.44
C LEU A 67 1.17 4.35 4.56
N GLU A 68 0.10 5.09 4.71
CA GLU A 68 -1.04 4.68 5.51
C GLU A 68 -1.77 3.53 4.82
N ARG A 69 -2.35 2.64 5.63
CA ARG A 69 -3.02 1.43 5.09
C ARG A 69 -4.18 1.77 4.17
N PHE A 70 -4.91 2.84 4.46
CA PHE A 70 -6.04 3.26 3.64
C PHE A 70 -5.57 3.66 2.24
N GLU A 71 -4.37 4.23 2.08
CA GLU A 71 -3.80 4.61 0.77
C GLU A 71 -3.51 3.36 -0.08
N LEU A 72 -2.97 2.31 0.56
CA LEU A 72 -2.74 1.02 -0.10
C LEU A 72 -4.05 0.36 -0.55
N ILE A 73 -5.07 0.37 0.31
CA ILE A 73 -6.39 -0.19 -0.01
C ILE A 73 -7.08 0.63 -1.09
N GLU A 74 -7.01 1.96 -1.01
CA GLU A 74 -7.57 2.87 -2.01
C GLU A 74 -6.96 2.60 -3.39
N GLU A 75 -5.63 2.47 -3.48
CA GLU A 75 -4.95 2.14 -4.74
C GLU A 75 -5.40 0.78 -5.29
N LEU A 76 -5.55 -0.23 -4.44
CA LEU A 76 -6.06 -1.54 -4.85
C LEU A 76 -7.49 -1.47 -5.38
N VAL A 77 -8.39 -0.75 -4.70
CA VAL A 77 -9.79 -0.58 -5.12
C VAL A 77 -9.86 0.22 -6.43
N ARG A 78 -9.10 1.32 -6.54
CA ARG A 78 -9.01 2.12 -7.76
C ARG A 78 -8.52 1.26 -8.92
N THR A 79 -7.45 0.49 -8.73
CA THR A 79 -6.88 -0.38 -9.77
C THR A 79 -7.86 -1.51 -10.16
N TYR A 80 -8.59 -2.08 -9.20
CA TYR A 80 -9.56 -3.14 -9.46
C TYR A 80 -10.80 -2.64 -10.22
N LEU A 81 -11.26 -1.42 -9.93
CA LEU A 81 -12.44 -0.80 -10.56
C LEU A 81 -12.11 0.01 -11.82
N GLN A 82 -10.84 0.30 -12.09
CA GLN A 82 -10.44 0.86 -13.38
C GLN A 82 -10.74 -0.16 -14.48
N GLU A 83 -11.85 0.05 -15.18
CA GLU A 83 -12.20 -0.68 -16.39
C GLU A 83 -11.05 -0.60 -17.39
N LYS A 84 -10.70 -1.73 -18.00
CA LYS A 84 -9.75 -1.79 -19.12
C LYS A 84 -10.33 -1.16 -20.38
#